data_AF-A0A815G8Z0-F1
#
_entry.id   AF-A0A815G8Z0-F1
#
_cell.length_a   1.000
_cell.length_b   1.000
_cell.length_c   1.000
_cell.angle_alpha   90.00
_cell.angle_beta   90.00
_cell.angle_gamma   90.00
#
_symmetry.space_group_name_H-M   'P 1'
#
loop_
_entity.id
_entity.type
_entity.pdbx_description
1 polymer ?
#
loop_
_entity_poly.entity_id
_entity_poly.type
_entity_poly.pdbx_seq_one_letter_code
_entity_poly.pdbx_strand_id
1 'polypeptide(L)'
;MLNRALRAQDIDILYKFRFFIKDLHEQIQQLHMRHVESMETNVLTVYRGTRMTIDELDQFKKTIGCFLSIYHFLSTSSEQKIALGFALQHLHHPNIEAVILEIKINVQECKTPFANIENFSEYDMEKEILFSLGTIYRLESIEKLTNALEIQEIILPSIHPDIADTYEEMAVTMFKQGENYKNAFIYLRKSIEISLKSLPDNHQLISQRREGLELIREML
;
A
#
# COMPACT_ATOMS: atom_id res chain seq x y z
N MET A 1 -12.92 19.85 0.02
CA MET A 1 -14.34 20.28 0.05
C MET A 1 -15.21 19.49 -0.93
N LEU A 2 -14.83 19.41 -2.21
CA LEU A 2 -15.59 18.71 -3.25
C LEU A 2 -15.87 17.22 -2.95
N ASN A 3 -14.85 16.41 -2.67
CA ASN A 3 -15.06 14.98 -2.38
C ASN A 3 -15.97 14.72 -1.17
N ARG A 4 -16.03 15.66 -0.21
CA ARG A 4 -16.99 15.59 0.91
C ARG A 4 -18.41 15.86 0.43
N ALA A 5 -18.61 16.88 -0.41
CA ALA A 5 -19.91 17.18 -0.99
C ALA A 5 -20.43 16.06 -1.90
N LEU A 6 -19.55 15.42 -2.68
CA LEU A 6 -19.88 14.25 -3.49
C LEU A 6 -20.35 13.07 -2.63
N ARG A 7 -19.68 12.80 -1.50
CA ARG A 7 -20.12 11.76 -0.55
C ARG A 7 -21.45 12.07 0.13
N ALA A 8 -21.66 13.33 0.49
CA ALA A 8 -22.89 13.78 1.14
C ALA A 8 -24.05 14.06 0.17
N GLN A 9 -23.78 13.99 -1.15
CA GLN A 9 -24.71 14.40 -2.21
C GLN A 9 -25.28 15.83 -2.00
N ASP A 10 -24.42 16.75 -1.54
CA ASP A 10 -24.79 18.14 -1.26
C ASP A 10 -24.97 18.91 -2.58
N ILE A 11 -26.22 19.01 -3.04
CA ILE A 11 -26.56 19.58 -4.35
C ILE A 11 -26.14 21.05 -4.47
N ASP A 12 -26.22 21.84 -3.40
CA ASP A 12 -25.88 23.26 -3.45
C ASP A 12 -24.38 23.48 -3.68
N ILE A 13 -23.54 22.69 -2.99
CA ILE A 13 -22.09 22.73 -3.21
C ILE A 13 -21.78 22.14 -4.59
N LEU A 14 -22.37 21.00 -4.97
CA LEU A 14 -22.11 20.37 -6.26
C LEU A 14 -22.51 21.27 -7.43
N TYR A 15 -23.62 22.00 -7.31
CA TYR A 15 -24.01 22.99 -8.30
C TYR A 15 -22.94 24.08 -8.45
N LYS A 16 -22.38 24.59 -7.35
CA LYS A 16 -21.29 25.59 -7.42
C LYS A 16 -20.04 25.03 -8.09
N PHE A 17 -19.71 23.76 -7.85
CA PHE A 17 -18.55 23.10 -8.45
C PHE A 17 -18.82 22.47 -9.84
N ARG A 18 -20.04 22.56 -10.40
CA ARG A 18 -20.42 21.82 -11.62
C ARG A 18 -19.49 22.05 -12.82
N PHE A 19 -19.00 23.27 -13.01
CA PHE A 19 -18.06 23.58 -14.09
C PHE A 19 -16.71 22.92 -13.84
N PHE A 20 -16.20 22.99 -12.61
CA PHE A 20 -14.96 22.34 -12.22
C PHE A 20 -15.06 20.81 -12.34
N ILE A 21 -16.16 20.20 -11.90
CA ILE A 21 -16.39 18.76 -12.02
C ILE A 21 -16.34 18.32 -13.48
N LYS A 22 -17.03 19.06 -14.35
CA LYS A 22 -17.06 18.78 -15.80
C LYS A 22 -15.68 18.92 -16.42
N ASP A 23 -15.00 20.04 -16.15
CA ASP A 23 -13.67 20.33 -16.70
C ASP A 23 -12.63 19.30 -16.24
N LEU A 24 -12.61 18.96 -14.94
CA LEU A 24 -11.74 17.94 -14.40
C LEU A 24 -11.99 16.56 -15.03
N HIS A 25 -13.26 16.19 -15.23
CA HIS A 25 -13.61 14.94 -15.93
C HIS A 25 -13.08 14.92 -17.37
N GLU A 26 -13.28 15.99 -18.13
CA GLU A 26 -12.80 16.10 -19.52
C GLU A 26 -11.27 16.03 -19.60
N GLN A 27 -10.56 16.68 -18.68
CA GLN A 27 -9.10 16.61 -18.60
C GLN A 27 -8.60 15.19 -18.29
N ILE A 28 -9.21 14.50 -17.32
CA ILE A 28 -8.89 13.10 -17.03
C ILE A 28 -9.14 12.24 -18.26
N GLN A 29 -10.24 12.44 -18.98
CA GLN A 29 -10.56 11.69 -20.20
C GLN A 29 -9.52 11.91 -21.31
N GLN A 30 -9.06 13.14 -21.51
CA GLN A 30 -8.02 13.44 -22.50
C GLN A 30 -6.69 12.79 -22.15
N LEU A 31 -6.29 12.81 -20.88
CA LEU A 31 -5.07 12.18 -20.41
C LEU A 31 -5.17 10.65 -20.44
N HIS A 32 -6.34 10.09 -20.12
CA HIS A 32 -6.62 8.65 -20.15
C HIS A 32 -6.29 8.04 -21.51
N MET A 33 -6.79 8.64 -22.61
CA MET A 33 -6.54 8.13 -23.96
C MET A 33 -5.04 8.01 -24.27
N ARG A 34 -4.26 9.03 -23.91
CA ARG A 34 -2.79 9.02 -24.10
C ARG A 34 -2.11 7.97 -23.22
N HIS A 35 -2.59 7.82 -21.98
CA HIS A 35 -2.02 6.88 -21.03
C HIS A 35 -2.21 5.44 -21.50
N VAL A 36 -3.45 5.05 -21.87
CA VAL A 36 -3.78 3.69 -22.32
C VAL A 36 -2.98 3.28 -23.56
N GLU A 37 -2.77 4.20 -24.52
CA GLU A 37 -1.97 3.94 -25.72
C GLU A 37 -0.50 3.61 -25.40
N SER A 38 0.02 4.13 -24.28
CA SER A 38 1.41 3.95 -23.86
C SER A 38 1.65 2.74 -22.95
N MET A 39 0.60 2.08 -22.47
CA MET A 39 0.75 0.99 -21.51
C MET A 39 1.21 -0.32 -22.18
N GLU A 40 2.28 -0.91 -21.64
CA GLU A 40 2.79 -2.21 -22.07
C GLU A 40 1.95 -3.38 -21.56
N THR A 41 1.30 -3.20 -20.41
CA THR A 41 0.48 -4.22 -19.75
C THR A 41 -0.99 -3.82 -19.74
N ASN A 42 -1.88 -4.82 -19.84
CA ASN A 42 -3.32 -4.59 -19.74
C ASN A 42 -3.84 -4.52 -18.29
N VAL A 43 -2.95 -4.74 -17.31
CA VAL A 43 -3.33 -4.71 -15.89
C VAL A 43 -2.59 -3.57 -15.21
N LEU A 44 -3.37 -2.66 -14.63
CA LEU A 44 -2.89 -1.59 -13.76
C LEU A 44 -3.26 -1.94 -12.32
N THR A 45 -2.27 -1.91 -11.42
CA THR A 45 -2.49 -2.02 -9.98
C THR A 45 -2.25 -0.66 -9.35
N VAL A 46 -3.22 -0.19 -8.56
CA VAL A 46 -3.12 1.07 -7.80
C VAL A 46 -3.56 0.86 -6.36
N TYR A 47 -3.11 1.76 -5.49
CA TYR A 47 -3.30 1.66 -4.06
C TYR A 47 -3.94 2.92 -3.48
N ARG A 48 -4.84 2.75 -2.52
CA ARG A 48 -5.40 3.86 -1.75
C ARG A 48 -5.32 3.60 -0.26
N GLY A 49 -4.59 4.46 0.43
CA GLY A 49 -4.61 4.52 1.88
C GLY A 49 -5.87 5.18 2.39
N THR A 50 -6.53 4.54 3.35
CA THR A 50 -7.64 5.12 4.08
C THR A 50 -7.61 4.65 5.54
N ARG A 51 -8.51 5.21 6.32
CA ARG A 51 -8.78 4.79 7.70
C ARG A 51 -10.23 4.39 7.80
N MET A 52 -10.52 3.39 8.62
CA MET A 52 -11.87 2.96 8.94
C MET A 52 -11.95 2.73 10.44
N THR A 53 -13.11 3.00 11.04
CA THR A 53 -13.38 2.51 12.38
C THR A 53 -13.45 0.98 12.38
N ILE A 54 -13.24 0.36 13.54
CA ILE A 54 -13.36 -1.11 13.67
C ILE A 54 -14.76 -1.57 13.24
N ASP A 55 -15.81 -0.84 13.63
CA ASP A 55 -17.20 -1.15 13.26
C ASP A 55 -17.44 -1.05 11.75
N GLU A 56 -16.93 0.01 11.10
CA GLU A 56 -16.99 0.16 9.64
C GLU A 56 -16.23 -0.97 8.94
N LEU A 57 -15.05 -1.32 9.43
CA LEU A 57 -14.25 -2.40 8.86
C LEU A 57 -14.96 -3.76 9.00
N ASP A 58 -15.61 -4.02 10.13
CA ASP A 58 -16.38 -5.25 10.34
C ASP A 58 -17.65 -5.33 9.49
N GLN A 59 -18.26 -4.18 9.17
CA GLN A 59 -19.31 -4.13 8.15
C GLN A 59 -18.71 -4.35 6.75
N PHE A 60 -17.56 -3.76 6.45
CA PHE A 60 -16.88 -3.90 5.16
C PHE A 60 -16.46 -5.34 4.88
N LYS A 61 -16.02 -6.10 5.90
CA LYS A 61 -15.75 -7.54 5.77
C LYS A 61 -16.96 -8.36 5.32
N LYS A 62 -18.17 -7.92 5.64
CA LYS A 62 -19.41 -8.62 5.25
C LYS A 62 -19.80 -8.38 3.79
N THR A 63 -19.14 -7.45 3.10
CA THR A 63 -19.44 -7.11 1.69
C THR A 63 -18.47 -7.76 0.71
N ILE A 64 -17.65 -8.73 1.15
CA ILE A 64 -16.80 -9.52 0.25
C ILE A 64 -17.67 -10.19 -0.83
N GLY A 65 -17.23 -10.08 -2.08
CA GLY A 65 -17.94 -10.52 -3.28
C GLY A 65 -18.96 -9.51 -3.82
N CYS A 66 -19.33 -8.48 -3.06
CA CYS A 66 -20.25 -7.42 -3.47
C CYS A 66 -19.54 -6.30 -4.25
N PHE A 67 -20.35 -5.45 -4.88
CA PHE A 67 -19.88 -4.24 -5.54
C PHE A 67 -19.75 -3.07 -4.56
N LEU A 68 -18.64 -2.35 -4.64
CA LEU A 68 -18.37 -1.10 -3.98
C LEU A 68 -18.43 0.03 -5.00
N SER A 69 -19.34 0.99 -4.80
CA SER A 69 -19.39 2.19 -5.63
C SER A 69 -18.67 3.35 -4.94
N ILE A 70 -17.83 4.06 -5.71
CA ILE A 70 -17.17 5.28 -5.27
C ILE A 70 -17.65 6.41 -6.18
N TYR A 71 -18.48 7.29 -5.59
CA TYR A 71 -19.16 8.38 -6.31
C TYR A 71 -18.34 9.66 -6.43
N HIS A 72 -17.14 9.71 -5.85
CA HIS A 72 -16.25 10.86 -5.91
C HIS A 72 -15.00 10.57 -6.74
N PHE A 73 -14.23 11.61 -7.07
CA PHE A 73 -12.93 11.40 -7.73
C PHE A 73 -12.06 10.57 -6.80
N LEU A 74 -11.52 9.48 -7.33
CA LEU A 74 -10.74 8.53 -6.55
C LEU A 74 -9.27 8.75 -6.84
N SER A 75 -8.59 9.37 -5.87
CA SER A 75 -7.15 9.50 -5.85
C SER A 75 -6.53 8.19 -5.34
N THR A 76 -5.56 7.68 -6.09
CA THR A 76 -4.76 6.49 -5.77
C THR A 76 -3.30 6.77 -6.09
N SER A 77 -2.40 5.90 -5.63
CA SER A 77 -0.99 5.90 -6.01
C SER A 77 -0.67 4.63 -6.77
N SER A 78 0.27 4.68 -7.72
CA SER A 78 0.86 3.46 -8.29
C SER A 78 1.76 2.72 -7.32
N GLU A 79 2.12 3.32 -6.17
CA GLU A 79 3.03 2.75 -5.18
C GLU A 79 2.32 2.46 -3.86
N GLN A 80 2.40 1.21 -3.40
CA GLN A 80 1.76 0.77 -2.15
C GLN A 80 2.26 1.54 -0.92
N LYS A 81 3.57 1.83 -0.86
CA LYS A 81 4.21 2.55 0.25
C LYS A 81 3.63 3.96 0.45
N ILE A 82 3.34 4.65 -0.64
CA ILE A 82 2.78 6.01 -0.61
C ILE A 82 1.36 5.96 -0.05
N ALA A 83 0.55 5.05 -0.59
CA ALA A 83 -0.80 4.81 -0.10
C ALA A 83 -0.80 4.46 1.41
N LEU A 84 0.08 3.58 1.85
CA LEU A 84 0.19 3.22 3.28
C LEU A 84 0.59 4.43 4.15
N GLY A 85 1.50 5.29 3.66
CA GLY A 85 1.83 6.55 4.32
C GLY A 85 0.59 7.41 4.61
N PHE A 86 -0.32 7.55 3.64
CA PHE A 86 -1.59 8.26 3.82
C PHE A 86 -2.52 7.60 4.84
N ALA A 87 -2.50 6.27 4.98
CA ALA A 87 -3.32 5.56 5.96
C ALA A 87 -2.76 5.69 7.40
N LEU A 88 -1.44 5.67 7.56
CA LEU A 88 -0.77 5.68 8.86
C LEU A 88 -0.59 7.06 9.50
N GLN A 89 -0.68 8.15 8.72
CA GLN A 89 -0.59 9.51 9.27
C GLN A 89 -1.58 9.72 10.44
N HIS A 90 -1.18 10.40 11.51
CA HIS A 90 -2.08 10.79 12.61
C HIS A 90 -2.92 9.66 13.24
N LEU A 91 -2.46 8.40 13.20
CA LEU A 91 -3.15 7.27 13.82
C LEU A 91 -3.02 7.36 15.35
N HIS A 92 -3.88 8.17 15.98
CA HIS A 92 -3.88 8.40 17.44
C HIS A 92 -5.14 7.85 18.13
N HIS A 93 -6.03 7.20 17.39
CA HIS A 93 -7.32 6.78 17.90
C HIS A 93 -7.41 5.25 18.00
N PRO A 94 -7.72 4.69 19.19
CA PRO A 94 -7.68 3.24 19.43
C PRO A 94 -8.70 2.44 18.62
N ASN A 95 -9.76 3.09 18.12
CA ASN A 95 -10.82 2.43 17.33
C ASN A 95 -10.70 2.67 15.81
N ILE A 96 -9.55 3.14 15.33
CA ILE A 96 -9.32 3.38 13.90
C ILE A 96 -8.22 2.45 13.40
N GLU A 97 -8.52 1.74 12.31
CA GLU A 97 -7.58 0.88 11.61
C GLU A 97 -7.13 1.54 10.31
N ALA A 98 -5.84 1.40 10.00
CA ALA A 98 -5.29 1.75 8.70
C ALA A 98 -5.68 0.68 7.67
N VAL A 99 -6.18 1.10 6.52
CA VAL A 99 -6.62 0.19 5.45
C VAL A 99 -5.97 0.62 4.15
N ILE A 100 -5.34 -0.33 3.46
CA ILE A 100 -4.92 -0.16 2.07
C ILE A 100 -5.94 -0.86 1.18
N LEU A 101 -6.49 -0.13 0.21
CA LEU A 101 -7.23 -0.72 -0.89
C LEU A 101 -6.24 -0.99 -2.04
N GLU A 102 -5.98 -2.26 -2.34
CA GLU A 102 -5.31 -2.68 -3.58
C GLU A 102 -6.37 -2.85 -4.67
N ILE A 103 -6.23 -2.12 -5.76
CA ILE A 103 -7.20 -2.06 -6.84
C ILE A 103 -6.52 -2.51 -8.13
N LYS A 104 -6.95 -3.66 -8.65
CA LYS A 104 -6.50 -4.19 -9.94
C LYS A 104 -7.49 -3.83 -11.03
N ILE A 105 -6.99 -3.27 -12.12
CA ILE A 105 -7.80 -2.72 -13.20
C ILE A 105 -7.36 -3.38 -14.49
N ASN A 106 -8.31 -4.00 -15.19
CA ASN A 106 -8.14 -4.36 -16.59
C ASN A 106 -8.38 -3.09 -17.42
N VAL A 107 -7.32 -2.56 -18.02
CA VAL A 107 -7.31 -1.24 -18.66
C VAL A 107 -8.24 -1.21 -19.87
N GLN A 108 -8.27 -2.28 -20.68
CA GLN A 108 -9.12 -2.39 -21.86
C GLN A 108 -10.62 -2.51 -21.53
N GLU A 109 -10.96 -3.03 -20.35
CA GLU A 109 -12.35 -3.18 -19.89
C GLU A 109 -12.82 -1.99 -19.04
N CYS A 110 -11.88 -1.15 -18.57
CA CYS A 110 -12.18 -0.03 -17.71
C CYS A 110 -12.90 1.08 -18.47
N LYS A 111 -14.19 1.27 -18.18
CA LYS A 111 -15.00 2.33 -18.80
C LYS A 111 -14.86 3.69 -18.12
N THR A 112 -14.32 3.72 -16.90
CA THR A 112 -14.18 4.97 -16.15
C THR A 112 -12.85 5.60 -16.50
N PRO A 113 -12.81 6.85 -17.00
CA PRO A 113 -11.55 7.51 -17.29
C PRO A 113 -10.68 7.65 -16.04
N PHE A 114 -9.38 7.46 -16.23
CA PHE A 114 -8.36 7.69 -15.21
C PHE A 114 -7.09 8.22 -15.85
N ALA A 115 -6.32 9.00 -15.09
CA ALA A 115 -5.11 9.63 -15.59
C ALA A 115 -3.99 9.53 -14.56
N ASN A 116 -2.78 9.25 -15.02
CA ASN A 116 -1.58 9.57 -14.24
C ASN A 116 -1.44 11.10 -14.22
N ILE A 117 -1.51 11.69 -13.03
CA ILE A 117 -1.41 13.13 -12.81
C ILE A 117 -0.20 13.51 -11.96
N GLU A 118 0.80 12.63 -11.87
CA GLU A 118 2.05 12.87 -11.13
C GLU A 118 2.64 14.25 -11.45
N ASN A 119 2.73 14.61 -12.74
CA ASN A 119 3.31 15.88 -13.19
C ASN A 119 2.41 17.11 -12.95
N PHE A 120 1.21 16.92 -12.42
CA PHE A 120 0.26 17.98 -12.08
C PHE A 120 -0.05 18.01 -10.58
N SER A 121 0.35 17.00 -9.81
CA SER A 121 0.17 17.00 -8.37
C SER A 121 1.09 18.06 -7.76
N GLU A 122 0.65 18.62 -6.63
CA GLU A 122 1.49 19.52 -5.81
C GLU A 122 2.74 18.79 -5.31
N TYR A 123 2.65 17.46 -5.19
CA TYR A 123 3.72 16.61 -4.69
C TYR A 123 4.03 15.50 -5.70
N ASP A 124 5.04 15.71 -6.54
CA ASP A 124 5.51 14.73 -7.55
C ASP A 124 5.82 13.34 -6.96
N MET A 125 6.12 13.29 -5.67
CA MET A 125 6.39 12.04 -4.95
C MET A 125 5.17 11.16 -4.75
N GLU A 126 3.93 11.62 -5.00
CA GLU A 126 2.70 10.87 -4.73
C GLU A 126 2.40 9.78 -5.78
N LYS A 127 3.00 9.88 -6.97
CA LYS A 127 2.76 8.94 -8.08
C LYS A 127 1.26 8.76 -8.35
N GLU A 128 0.55 9.88 -8.37
CA GLU A 128 -0.91 9.90 -8.30
C GLU A 128 -1.56 9.44 -9.61
N ILE A 129 -2.52 8.52 -9.47
CA ILE A 129 -3.46 8.15 -10.52
C ILE A 129 -4.85 8.56 -10.05
N LEU A 130 -5.51 9.42 -10.82
CA LEU A 130 -6.81 9.97 -10.49
C LEU A 130 -7.89 9.38 -11.38
N PHE A 131 -8.89 8.74 -10.78
CA PHE A 131 -10.07 8.27 -11.48
C PHE A 131 -11.18 9.30 -11.43
N SER A 132 -11.92 9.37 -12.53
CA SER A 132 -13.17 10.10 -12.62
C SER A 132 -14.25 9.55 -11.69
N LEU A 133 -15.31 10.33 -11.49
CA LEU A 133 -16.52 9.96 -10.75
C LEU A 133 -17.14 8.64 -11.25
N GLY A 134 -17.78 7.91 -10.32
CA GLY A 134 -18.70 6.81 -10.66
C GLY A 134 -18.03 5.46 -10.86
N THR A 135 -16.82 5.27 -10.31
CA THR A 135 -16.15 3.97 -10.33
C THR A 135 -16.90 2.93 -9.51
N ILE A 136 -16.94 1.70 -10.00
CA ILE A 136 -17.50 0.54 -9.31
C ILE A 136 -16.44 -0.55 -9.29
N TYR A 137 -16.22 -1.13 -8.11
CA TYR A 137 -15.25 -2.19 -7.86
C TYR A 137 -15.96 -3.41 -7.27
N ARG A 138 -15.35 -4.59 -7.41
CA ARG A 138 -15.78 -5.77 -6.67
C ARG A 138 -14.77 -6.05 -5.57
N LEU A 139 -15.25 -6.26 -4.35
CA LEU A 139 -14.38 -6.61 -3.23
C LEU A 139 -14.06 -8.11 -3.30
N GLU A 140 -12.83 -8.47 -3.60
CA GLU A 140 -12.44 -9.89 -3.77
C GLU A 140 -11.99 -10.51 -2.43
N SER A 141 -11.12 -9.84 -1.69
CA SER A 141 -10.59 -10.32 -0.42
C SER A 141 -10.27 -9.17 0.54
N ILE A 142 -10.15 -9.51 1.82
CA ILE A 142 -9.61 -8.63 2.86
C ILE A 142 -8.63 -9.46 3.68
N GLU A 143 -7.41 -8.94 3.83
CA GLU A 143 -6.33 -9.59 4.58
C GLU A 143 -5.87 -8.64 5.69
N LYS A 144 -5.55 -9.20 6.86
CA LYS A 144 -5.01 -8.42 7.98
C LYS A 144 -3.50 -8.60 8.00
N LEU A 145 -2.77 -7.50 7.83
CA LEU A 145 -1.34 -7.46 8.11
C LEU A 145 -1.16 -7.41 9.63
N THR A 146 -0.62 -8.48 10.20
CA THR A 146 -0.39 -8.61 11.66
C THR A 146 1.08 -8.62 12.01
N ASN A 147 1.96 -8.83 11.03
CA ASN A 147 3.38 -8.90 11.23
C ASN A 147 4.01 -7.52 11.01
N ALA A 148 4.80 -7.05 11.99
CA ALA A 148 5.57 -5.81 11.87
C ALA A 148 6.50 -5.85 10.65
N LEU A 149 7.06 -7.02 10.33
CA LEU A 149 7.91 -7.20 9.16
C LEU A 149 7.16 -6.93 7.85
N GLU A 150 5.92 -7.41 7.69
CA GLU A 150 5.12 -7.17 6.48
C GLU A 150 4.88 -5.67 6.27
N ILE A 151 4.60 -4.94 7.36
CA ILE A 151 4.42 -3.50 7.30
C ILE A 151 5.74 -2.81 6.94
N GLN A 152 6.83 -3.16 7.61
CA GLN A 152 8.16 -2.62 7.34
C GLN A 152 8.60 -2.86 5.90
N GLU A 153 8.37 -4.05 5.34
CA GLU A 153 8.69 -4.39 3.96
C GLU A 153 7.91 -3.55 2.94
N ILE A 154 6.75 -2.99 3.33
CA ILE A 154 5.99 -2.04 2.50
C ILE A 154 6.55 -0.61 2.64
N ILE A 155 6.85 -0.14 3.86
CA ILE A 155 7.17 1.28 4.09
C ILE A 155 8.65 1.62 3.99
N LEU A 156 9.54 0.66 4.24
CA LEU A 156 10.98 0.89 4.27
C LEU A 156 11.64 0.36 2.98
N PRO A 157 12.74 0.97 2.54
CA PRO A 157 13.58 0.37 1.51
C PRO A 157 13.97 -1.06 1.90
N SER A 158 14.06 -1.98 0.94
CA SER A 158 14.36 -3.40 1.19
C SER A 158 15.70 -3.67 1.90
N ILE A 159 16.59 -2.67 1.93
CA ILE A 159 17.87 -2.72 2.62
C ILE A 159 17.87 -1.99 3.97
N HIS A 160 16.73 -1.56 4.50
CA HIS A 160 16.70 -0.79 5.74
C HIS A 160 17.19 -1.63 6.95
N PRO A 161 18.07 -1.10 7.82
CA PRO A 161 18.57 -1.82 8.99
C PRO A 161 17.48 -2.43 9.88
N ASP A 162 16.39 -1.71 10.15
CA ASP A 162 15.26 -2.22 10.95
C ASP A 162 14.64 -3.53 10.41
N ILE A 163 14.64 -3.73 9.09
CA ILE A 163 14.20 -5.00 8.48
C ILE A 163 15.19 -6.11 8.85
N ALA A 164 16.50 -5.84 8.83
CA ALA A 164 17.51 -6.80 9.24
C ALA A 164 17.39 -7.17 10.72
N ASP A 165 17.15 -6.18 11.58
CA ASP A 165 16.98 -6.38 13.02
C ASP A 165 15.75 -7.27 13.29
N THR A 166 14.64 -7.00 12.60
CA THR A 166 13.41 -7.81 12.73
C THR A 166 13.64 -9.27 12.26
N TYR A 167 14.35 -9.49 11.15
CA TYR A 167 14.71 -10.84 10.70
C TYR A 167 15.61 -11.58 11.72
N GLU A 168 16.54 -10.88 12.36
CA GLU A 168 17.37 -11.45 13.42
C GLU A 168 16.54 -11.84 14.65
N GLU A 169 15.68 -10.94 15.12
CA GLU A 169 14.81 -11.21 16.27
C GLU A 169 13.91 -12.44 16.05
N MET A 170 13.34 -12.57 14.84
CA MET A 170 12.57 -13.75 14.44
C MET A 170 13.43 -15.02 14.48
N ALA A 171 14.64 -14.98 13.91
CA ALA A 171 15.55 -16.13 13.92
C ALA A 171 15.96 -16.56 15.32
N VAL A 172 16.33 -15.60 16.18
CA VAL A 172 16.73 -15.85 17.57
C VAL A 172 15.57 -16.41 18.37
N THR A 173 14.35 -15.90 18.17
CA THR A 173 13.16 -16.40 18.85
C THR A 173 12.87 -17.86 18.47
N MET A 174 12.93 -18.19 17.18
CA MET A 174 12.75 -19.57 16.70
C MET A 174 13.83 -20.51 17.24
N PHE A 175 15.10 -20.09 17.22
CA PHE A 175 16.19 -20.86 17.79
C PHE A 175 15.99 -21.14 19.29
N LYS A 176 15.58 -20.13 20.07
CA LYS A 176 15.32 -20.28 21.51
C LYS A 176 14.12 -21.17 21.82
N GLN A 177 13.09 -21.15 20.96
CA GLN A 177 11.94 -22.03 21.08
C GLN A 177 12.28 -23.48 20.72
N GLY A 178 13.39 -23.71 20.03
CA GLY A 178 13.81 -25.03 19.57
C GLY A 178 12.94 -25.56 18.43
N GLU A 179 12.15 -24.68 17.80
CA GLU A 179 11.21 -25.02 16.74
C GLU A 179 11.75 -24.48 15.41
N ASN A 180 11.81 -25.37 14.41
CA ASN A 180 12.09 -25.01 13.02
C ASN A 180 13.40 -24.23 12.79
N TYR A 181 14.54 -24.84 13.18
CA TYR A 181 15.89 -24.29 12.95
C TYR A 181 16.16 -23.93 11.48
N LYS A 182 15.50 -24.62 10.53
CA LYS A 182 15.61 -24.32 9.09
C LYS A 182 15.09 -22.91 8.77
N ASN A 183 13.95 -22.51 9.32
CA ASN A 183 13.43 -21.16 9.13
C ASN A 183 14.27 -20.12 9.88
N ALA A 184 14.73 -20.44 11.09
CA ALA A 184 15.65 -19.57 11.83
C ALA A 184 16.92 -19.26 11.02
N PHE A 185 17.51 -20.29 10.39
CA PHE A 185 18.67 -20.14 9.52
C PHE A 185 18.39 -19.23 8.32
N ILE A 186 17.24 -19.40 7.66
CA ILE A 186 16.84 -18.57 6.51
C ILE A 186 16.69 -17.11 6.91
N TYR A 187 16.02 -16.83 8.04
CA TYR A 187 15.80 -15.47 8.50
C TYR A 187 17.10 -14.78 8.93
N LEU A 188 17.98 -15.47 9.67
CA LEU A 188 19.26 -14.87 10.05
C LEU A 188 20.16 -14.60 8.84
N ARG A 189 20.10 -15.47 7.81
CA ARG A 189 20.82 -15.22 6.55
C ARG A 189 20.31 -13.97 5.83
N LYS A 190 18.98 -13.76 5.78
CA LYS A 190 18.39 -12.54 5.21
C LYS A 190 18.82 -11.28 5.97
N SER A 191 18.82 -11.34 7.31
CA SER A 191 19.30 -10.24 8.15
C SER A 191 20.75 -9.85 7.81
N ILE A 192 21.65 -10.83 7.68
CA ILE A 192 23.05 -10.59 7.29
C ILE A 192 23.14 -9.97 5.89
N GLU A 193 22.38 -10.48 4.92
CA GLU A 193 22.39 -9.95 3.54
C GLU A 193 22.00 -8.48 3.50
N ILE A 194 20.96 -8.09 4.23
CA ILE A 194 20.52 -6.69 4.33
C ILE A 194 21.60 -5.85 5.02
N SER A 195 22.15 -6.34 6.14
CA SER A 195 23.17 -5.63 6.92
C SER A 195 24.43 -5.34 6.11
N LEU A 196 24.85 -6.26 5.24
CA LEU A 196 25.99 -6.06 4.33
C LEU A 196 25.74 -4.98 3.28
N LYS A 197 24.48 -4.71 2.94
CA LYS A 197 24.10 -3.68 1.97
C LYS A 197 23.86 -2.31 2.62
N SER A 198 23.60 -2.27 3.93
CA SER A 198 23.16 -1.06 4.63
C SER A 198 24.13 -0.53 5.68
N LEU A 199 25.07 -1.36 6.14
CA LEU A 199 26.08 -1.03 7.15
C LEU A 199 27.50 -1.20 6.58
N PRO A 200 28.51 -0.53 7.16
CA PRO A 200 29.92 -0.77 6.82
C PRO A 200 30.33 -2.23 7.06
N ASP A 201 31.22 -2.78 6.23
CA ASP A 201 31.62 -4.20 6.26
C ASP A 201 32.11 -4.71 7.62
N ASN A 202 32.73 -3.84 8.44
CA ASN A 202 33.27 -4.17 9.75
C ASN A 202 32.31 -3.87 10.91
N HIS A 203 31.01 -3.71 10.62
CA HIS A 203 30.03 -3.44 11.66
C HIS A 203 29.89 -4.65 12.60
N GLN A 204 29.99 -4.40 13.91
CA GLN A 204 30.00 -5.45 14.95
C GLN A 204 28.80 -6.40 14.85
N LEU A 205 27.61 -5.87 14.52
CA LEU A 205 26.38 -6.66 14.34
C LEU A 205 26.51 -7.75 13.27
N ILE A 206 27.25 -7.49 12.17
CA ILE A 206 27.41 -8.48 11.10
C ILE A 206 28.19 -9.69 11.61
N SER A 207 29.22 -9.46 12.43
CA SER A 207 30.02 -10.54 13.03
C SER A 207 29.19 -11.36 14.01
N GLN A 208 28.43 -10.69 14.89
CA GLN A 208 27.53 -11.36 15.85
C GLN A 208 26.47 -12.21 15.16
N ARG A 209 25.83 -11.70 14.10
CA ARG A 209 24.84 -12.45 13.31
C ARG A 209 25.46 -13.66 12.62
N ARG A 210 26.69 -13.55 12.10
CA ARG A 210 27.41 -14.69 11.49
C ARG A 210 27.74 -15.78 12.50
N GLU A 211 28.20 -15.41 13.68
CA GLU A 211 28.41 -16.36 14.78
C GLU A 211 27.09 -17.06 15.14
N GLY A 212 26.00 -16.31 15.28
CA GLY A 212 24.67 -16.87 15.50
C GLY A 212 24.20 -17.82 14.39
N LEU A 213 24.56 -17.54 13.13
CA LEU A 213 24.19 -18.38 11.99
C LEU A 213 24.90 -19.75 12.03
N GLU A 214 26.17 -19.79 12.42
CA GLU A 214 26.89 -21.06 12.59
C GLU A 214 26.32 -21.87 13.76
N LEU A 215 25.93 -21.23 14.87
CA LEU A 215 25.24 -21.92 15.97
C LEU A 215 23.92 -22.56 15.54
N ILE A 216 23.10 -21.85 14.74
CA ILE A 216 21.86 -22.42 14.20
C ILE A 216 22.18 -23.58 13.25
N ARG A 217 23.24 -23.48 12.46
CA ARG A 217 23.65 -24.50 11.50
C ARG A 217 24.02 -25.82 12.16
N GLU A 218 24.62 -25.79 13.35
CA GLU A 218 24.93 -26.99 14.13
C GLU A 218 23.67 -27.74 14.60
N MET A 219 22.50 -27.09 14.60
CA MET A 219 21.22 -27.65 15.04
C MET A 219 20.34 -28.16 13.88
N LEU A 220 20.80 -28.05 12.62
CA LEU A 220 20.09 -28.52 11.41
C LEU A 220 20.38 -29.98 11.09
#